data_AF-L0IEH7-F1
#
_entry.id   AF-L0IEH7-F1
#
_cell.length_a   1.000
_cell.length_b   1.000
_cell.length_c   1.000
_cell.angle_alpha   90.00
_cell.angle_beta   90.00
_cell.angle_gamma   90.00
#
_symmetry.space_group_name_H-M   'P 1'
#
loop_
_entity.id
_entity.type
_entity.pdbx_description
1 polymer ?
#
loop_
_entity_poly.entity_id
_entity_poly.type
_entity_poly.pdbx_seq_one_letter_code
_entity_poly.pdbx_strand_id
1 'polypeptide(L)'
;MRPRVPWMNEVDDAILEFLDEADVDDQPIALKPGAVHYNLVEEFEMVDKSLSTFSRKMARLAKNGYLEKTEEGKGSPYKITDKGRAYLAGELDADNIE
;
A
#
# COMPACT_ATOMS: atom_id res chain seq x y z
N MET A 1 10.63 -2.54 -14.81
CA MET A 1 11.34 -1.73 -13.79
C MET A 1 10.31 -0.79 -13.21
N ARG A 2 10.18 -0.72 -11.88
CA ARG A 2 9.16 0.15 -11.27
C ARG A 2 9.45 1.63 -11.55
N PRO A 3 8.43 2.43 -11.82
CA PRO A 3 8.60 3.86 -12.01
C PRO A 3 9.10 4.54 -10.73
N ARG A 4 9.96 5.55 -10.89
CA ARG A 4 10.52 6.27 -9.74
C ARG A 4 9.55 7.36 -9.29
N VAL A 5 8.83 7.12 -8.20
CA VAL A 5 7.96 8.11 -7.56
C VAL A 5 8.74 8.83 -6.45
N PRO A 6 9.06 10.13 -6.57
CA PRO A 6 10.00 10.81 -5.66
C PRO A 6 9.63 10.77 -4.19
N TRP A 7 8.34 10.59 -3.88
CA TRP A 7 7.85 10.59 -2.51
C TRP A 7 7.66 9.21 -1.90
N MET A 8 7.71 8.14 -2.72
CA MET A 8 7.60 6.76 -2.25
C MET A 8 8.97 6.26 -1.78
N ASN A 9 8.95 5.34 -0.83
CA ASN A 9 10.11 4.59 -0.39
C ASN A 9 9.77 3.11 -0.17
N GLU A 10 10.76 2.34 0.28
CA GLU A 10 10.65 0.89 0.50
C GLU A 10 9.42 0.46 1.33
N VAL A 11 8.95 1.31 2.25
CA VAL A 11 7.78 1.00 3.09
C VAL A 11 6.49 1.16 2.30
N ASP A 12 6.42 2.11 1.37
CA ASP A 12 5.25 2.25 0.51
C ASP A 12 5.17 1.07 -0.47
N ASP A 13 6.32 0.60 -0.98
CA ASP A 13 6.41 -0.59 -1.81
C ASP A 13 5.98 -1.85 -1.03
N ALA A 14 6.53 -2.08 0.16
CA ALA A 14 6.19 -3.23 1.00
C ALA A 14 4.68 -3.27 1.36
N ILE A 15 4.05 -2.12 1.60
CA ILE A 15 2.60 -2.04 1.85
C ILE A 15 1.80 -2.49 0.61
N LEU A 16 2.19 -2.03 -0.57
CA LEU A 16 1.50 -2.39 -1.82
C LEU A 16 1.69 -3.86 -2.14
N GLU A 17 2.92 -4.37 -2.07
CA GLU A 17 3.25 -5.78 -2.29
C GLU A 17 2.46 -6.69 -1.35
N PHE A 18 2.46 -6.38 -0.06
CA PHE A 18 1.73 -7.17 0.93
C PHE A 18 0.23 -7.24 0.64
N LEU A 19 -0.38 -6.14 0.21
CA LEU A 19 -1.82 -6.12 -0.12
C LEU A 19 -2.13 -6.80 -1.45
N ASP A 20 -1.21 -6.76 -2.42
CA ASP A 20 -1.33 -7.44 -3.71
C ASP A 20 -1.22 -8.96 -3.56
N GLU A 21 -0.25 -9.43 -2.77
CA GLU A 21 -0.02 -10.85 -2.50
C GLU A 21 -1.10 -11.49 -1.61
N ALA A 22 -1.81 -10.70 -0.81
CA ALA A 22 -2.82 -11.18 0.13
C ALA A 22 -4.23 -11.31 -0.47
N ASP A 23 -4.39 -11.09 -1.78
CA ASP A 23 -5.63 -11.31 -2.52
C ASP A 23 -6.22 -12.70 -2.31
N VAL A 24 -7.55 -12.81 -2.47
CA VAL A 24 -8.27 -14.09 -2.46
C VAL A 24 -9.08 -14.20 -3.74
N ASP A 25 -8.80 -15.22 -4.57
CA ASP A 25 -9.48 -15.43 -5.86
C ASP A 25 -9.52 -14.14 -6.73
N ASP A 26 -8.37 -13.48 -6.86
CA ASP A 26 -8.20 -12.19 -7.56
C ASP A 26 -9.03 -11.02 -6.98
N GLN A 27 -9.59 -11.18 -5.77
CA GLN A 27 -10.30 -10.12 -5.06
C GLN A 27 -9.36 -9.41 -4.07
N PRO A 28 -9.20 -8.08 -4.18
CA PRO A 28 -8.42 -7.30 -3.23
C PRO A 28 -9.00 -7.38 -1.82
N ILE A 29 -8.20 -7.86 -0.87
CA ILE A 29 -8.58 -7.80 0.54
C ILE A 29 -8.40 -6.39 1.11
N ALA A 30 -9.20 -6.06 2.11
CA ALA A 30 -9.10 -4.78 2.80
C ALA A 30 -8.59 -4.96 4.23
N LEU A 31 -7.45 -4.35 4.56
CA LEU A 31 -6.83 -4.47 5.87
C LEU A 31 -6.62 -3.11 6.55
N LYS A 32 -6.78 -3.10 7.87
CA LYS A 32 -6.48 -1.92 8.70
C LYS A 32 -4.96 -1.72 8.80
N PRO A 33 -4.47 -0.48 8.99
CA PRO A 33 -3.04 -0.23 9.15
C PRO A 33 -2.36 -1.05 10.23
N GLY A 34 -3.08 -1.40 11.31
CA GLY A 34 -2.58 -2.26 12.38
C GLY A 34 -2.25 -3.68 11.91
N ALA A 35 -3.09 -4.27 11.06
CA ALA A 35 -2.86 -5.62 10.53
C ALA A 35 -1.68 -5.64 9.55
N VAL A 36 -1.58 -4.63 8.68
CA VAL A 36 -0.48 -4.49 7.73
C VAL A 36 0.85 -4.27 8.48
N HIS A 37 0.86 -3.37 9.47
CA HIS A 37 2.04 -3.14 10.32
C HIS A 37 2.47 -4.39 11.06
N TYR A 38 1.52 -5.08 11.73
CA TYR A 38 1.86 -6.28 12.49
C TYR A 38 2.59 -7.30 11.62
N ASN A 39 2.07 -7.58 10.43
CA ASN A 39 2.70 -8.55 9.54
C ASN A 39 4.07 -8.06 9.05
N LEU A 40 4.17 -6.84 8.51
CA LEU A 40 5.42 -6.36 7.89
C LEU A 40 6.53 -6.02 8.89
N VAL A 41 6.19 -5.68 10.13
CA VAL A 41 7.14 -5.24 11.17
C VAL A 41 7.40 -6.34 12.20
N GLU A 42 6.35 -6.89 12.79
CA GLU A 42 6.47 -7.80 13.95
C GLU A 42 6.61 -9.27 13.51
N GLU A 43 5.83 -9.70 12.51
CA GLU A 43 5.80 -11.10 12.07
C GLU A 43 6.91 -11.40 11.04
N PHE A 44 7.09 -10.53 10.05
CA PHE A 44 8.02 -10.76 8.94
C PHE A 44 9.36 -10.03 9.10
N GLU A 45 9.46 -9.08 10.03
CA GLU A 45 10.67 -8.29 10.29
C GLU A 45 11.25 -7.61 9.02
N MET A 46 10.40 -7.25 8.05
CA MET A 46 10.82 -6.72 6.74
C MET A 46 11.17 -5.23 6.79
N VAL A 47 10.48 -4.47 7.65
CA VAL A 47 10.70 -3.03 7.82
C VAL A 47 10.59 -2.63 9.29
N ASP A 48 11.36 -1.62 9.70
CA ASP A 48 11.34 -1.09 11.07
C ASP A 48 10.74 0.33 11.11
N LYS A 49 9.41 0.40 11.19
CA LYS A 49 8.64 1.66 11.28
C LYS A 49 7.39 1.51 12.13
N SER A 50 7.06 2.57 12.87
CA SER A 50 5.89 2.62 13.73
C SER A 50 4.54 2.49 13.01
N LEU A 51 3.52 2.02 13.74
CA LEU A 51 2.12 2.00 13.28
C LEU A 51 1.60 3.38 12.83
N SER A 52 2.04 4.46 13.49
CA SER A 52 1.70 5.83 13.09
C SER A 52 2.30 6.20 11.72
N THR A 53 3.42 5.59 11.33
CA THR A 53 4.02 5.75 10.01
C THR A 53 3.21 4.99 8.96
N PHE A 54 2.85 3.73 9.21
CA PHE A 54 1.96 2.95 8.33
C PHE A 54 0.63 3.65 8.10
N SER A 55 0.00 4.16 9.16
CA SER A 55 -1.26 4.91 9.05
C SER A 55 -1.14 6.14 8.13
N ARG A 56 -0.04 6.90 8.22
CA ARG A 56 0.22 8.07 7.36
C ARG A 56 0.52 7.66 5.92
N LYS A 57 1.30 6.60 5.72
CA LYS A 57 1.67 6.09 4.40
C LYS A 57 0.49 5.54 3.64
N MET A 58 -0.33 4.67 4.26
CA MET A 58 -1.54 4.15 3.64
C MET A 58 -2.54 5.25 3.28
N ALA A 59 -2.69 6.27 4.15
CA ALA A 59 -3.50 7.45 3.83
C ALA A 59 -2.95 8.24 2.63
N ARG A 60 -1.62 8.38 2.53
CA ARG A 60 -0.97 9.05 1.39
C ARG A 60 -1.10 8.23 0.10
N LEU A 61 -0.89 6.92 0.16
CA LEU A 61 -1.10 6.02 -0.98
C LEU A 61 -2.55 6.09 -1.47
N ALA A 62 -3.52 6.10 -0.55
CA ALA A 62 -4.92 6.27 -0.89
C ALA A 62 -5.23 7.63 -1.52
N LYS A 63 -4.66 8.72 -0.96
CA LYS A 63 -4.79 10.06 -1.53
C LYS A 63 -4.29 10.14 -2.98
N ASN A 64 -3.26 9.37 -3.33
CA ASN A 64 -2.69 9.32 -4.68
C ASN A 64 -3.25 8.18 -5.55
N GLY A 65 -4.28 7.48 -5.06
CA GLY A 65 -5.03 6.48 -5.80
C GLY A 65 -4.35 5.11 -5.93
N TYR A 66 -3.29 4.82 -5.19
CA TYR A 66 -2.65 3.49 -5.19
C TYR A 66 -3.39 2.50 -4.28
N LEU A 67 -4.02 3.02 -3.22
CA LEU A 67 -4.94 2.28 -2.35
C LEU A 67 -6.34 2.90 -2.41
N GLU A 68 -7.35 2.12 -2.04
CA GLU A 68 -8.71 2.61 -1.79
C GLU A 68 -9.03 2.41 -0.31
N LYS A 69 -9.61 3.43 0.32
CA LYS A 69 -10.11 3.36 1.69
C LYS A 69 -11.56 2.88 1.65
N THR A 70 -11.88 1.76 2.30
CA THR A 70 -13.19 1.09 2.14
C THR A 70 -14.33 1.75 2.91
N GLU A 71 -14.00 2.58 3.90
CA GLU A 71 -14.98 3.32 4.72
C GLU A 71 -14.38 4.65 5.20
N GLU A 72 -15.23 5.60 5.59
CA GLU A 72 -14.77 6.84 6.20
C GLU A 72 -14.34 6.64 7.67
N GLY A 73 -13.59 7.60 8.24
CA GLY A 73 -13.19 7.57 9.65
C GLY A 73 -11.76 7.12 9.95
N LYS A 74 -11.42 7.01 11.24
CA LYS A 74 -10.08 6.60 11.70
C LYS A 74 -10.00 5.08 11.78
N GLY A 75 -8.89 4.51 11.32
CA GLY A 75 -8.65 3.06 11.39
C GLY A 75 -9.42 2.24 10.36
N SER A 76 -9.95 2.89 9.32
CA SER A 76 -10.62 2.23 8.19
C SER A 76 -9.65 1.29 7.45
N PRO A 77 -10.14 0.16 6.92
CA PRO A 77 -9.38 -0.70 6.05
C PRO A 77 -9.02 -0.04 4.72
N TYR A 78 -7.94 -0.52 4.12
CA TYR A 78 -7.49 -0.17 2.79
C TYR A 78 -7.28 -1.43 1.96
N LYS A 79 -7.60 -1.35 0.67
CA LYS A 79 -7.30 -2.39 -0.33
C LYS A 79 -6.47 -1.79 -1.47
N ILE A 80 -5.70 -2.61 -2.16
CA ILE A 80 -4.96 -2.18 -3.35
C ILE A 80 -5.92 -1.87 -4.50
N THR A 81 -5.52 -0.92 -5.36
CA THR A 81 -6.28 -0.53 -6.57
C THR A 81 -5.57 -1.03 -7.82
N ASP A 82 -6.24 -0.96 -8.98
CA ASP A 82 -5.63 -1.23 -10.27
C ASP A 82 -4.40 -0.34 -10.54
N LYS A 83 -4.42 0.93 -10.10
CA LYS A 83 -3.25 1.81 -10.20
C LYS A 83 -2.09 1.32 -9.33
N GLY A 84 -2.40 0.82 -8.12
CA GLY A 84 -1.43 0.17 -7.24
C GLY A 84 -0.75 -1.03 -7.90
N ARG A 85 -1.54 -1.87 -8.56
CA ARG A 85 -1.03 -3.05 -9.29
C ARG A 85 -0.20 -2.67 -10.50
N ALA A 86 -0.69 -1.74 -11.31
CA ALA A 86 0.05 -1.22 -12.47
C ALA A 86 1.40 -0.61 -12.06
N TYR A 87 1.46 0.05 -10.89
CA TYR A 87 2.72 0.53 -10.31
C TYR A 87 3.70 -0.62 -10.03
N LEU A 88 3.23 -1.66 -9.35
CA LEU A 88 4.05 -2.82 -8.99
C LEU A 88 4.57 -3.57 -10.23
N ALA A 89 3.72 -3.70 -11.27
CA ALA A 89 4.07 -4.28 -12.57
C ALA A 89 5.03 -3.42 -13.40
N GLY A 90 5.19 -2.14 -13.05
CA GLY A 90 5.99 -1.18 -13.82
C GLY A 90 5.30 -0.70 -15.09
N GLU A 91 3.97 -0.74 -15.12
CA GLU A 91 3.11 -0.40 -16.26
C GLU A 91 2.56 1.03 -16.21
N LEU A 92 2.89 1.80 -15.16
CA LEU A 92 2.58 3.24 -15.15
C LEU A 92 3.58 4.00 -16.02
N ASP A 93 3.06 4.64 -17.07
CA ASP A 93 3.81 5.64 -17.84
C ASP A 93 4.33 6.75 -16.94
N ALA A 94 5.53 7.26 -17.26
CA ALA A 94 6.20 8.30 -16.49
C ALA A 94 5.34 9.57 -16.30
N ASP A 95 4.43 9.83 -17.24
CA ASP A 95 3.53 10.98 -17.25
C ASP A 95 2.33 10.81 -16.28
N ASN A 96 2.08 9.61 -15.76
CA ASN A 96 1.00 9.31 -14.81
C ASN A 96 1.48 9.31 -13.34
N ILE A 97 2.72 9.72 -13.09
CA ILE A 97 3.35 9.79 -11.77
C ILE A 97 3.35 11.24 -11.29
N GLU A 98 2.48 11.58 -10.33
CA GLU A 98 2.49 12.85 -9.59
C GLU A 98 3.08 12.69 -8.17
#